data_AF-W8B9H0-F1
#
_entry.id   AF-W8B9H0-F1
#
_cell.length_a   1.000
_cell.length_b   1.000
_cell.length_c   1.000
_cell.angle_alpha   90.00
_cell.angle_beta   90.00
_cell.angle_gamma   90.00
#
_symmetry.space_group_name_H-M   'P 1'
#
loop_
_entity.id
_entity.type
_entity.pdbx_description
1 polymer ?
#
loop_
_entity_poly.entity_id
_entity_poly.type
_entity_poly.pdbx_seq_one_letter_code
_entity_poly.pdbx_strand_id
1 'polypeptide(L)'
;MSANPITGGFNTFSGSKYNANQIRPPVQYAKPGPFTKSKLLQDCPEADIRVLKDAAAKVVAQPVSALLQLSLSANWSHITTGCVALDRCLRGGIVTRGITEICGASGVGKTQLLLQLSLTVQLPRELGGLGKAVAFICTEDTFPSKRLFQLAKVFEKRFPDQKINYMGNIYIEHVLEAVSNNLWIVIFGLYFLIQLKKFRMIC
;
A
#
# COMPACT_ATOMS: atom_id res chain seq x y z
N MET A 1 52.96 0.23 25.04
CA MET A 1 53.20 -1.16 24.61
C MET A 1 51.86 -1.90 24.63
N SER A 2 51.51 -2.51 23.48
CA SER A 2 50.56 -3.63 23.27
C SER A 2 49.08 -3.42 23.65
N ALA A 3 48.08 -3.41 22.75
CA ALA A 3 47.60 -4.47 21.83
C ALA A 3 47.19 -5.74 22.61
N ASN A 4 46.04 -6.40 22.47
CA ASN A 4 45.08 -6.49 21.36
C ASN A 4 43.73 -7.12 21.86
N PRO A 5 42.72 -7.31 20.99
CA PRO A 5 41.29 -7.28 21.30
C PRO A 5 40.63 -8.67 21.43
N ILE A 6 39.39 -8.68 21.94
CA ILE A 6 38.56 -9.89 22.02
C ILE A 6 37.97 -10.19 20.64
N THR A 7 38.35 -11.36 20.15
CA THR A 7 38.01 -12.01 18.89
C THR A 7 36.52 -12.34 18.79
N GLY A 8 35.79 -11.59 17.97
CA GLY A 8 34.50 -12.01 17.42
C GLY A 8 34.73 -12.74 16.10
N GLY A 9 34.56 -14.07 16.11
CA GLY A 9 34.69 -14.91 14.93
C GLY A 9 33.67 -14.53 13.85
N PHE A 10 34.16 -13.98 12.75
CA PHE A 10 33.43 -13.91 11.48
C PHE A 10 33.29 -15.34 10.94
N ASN A 11 32.12 -15.94 11.09
CA ASN A 11 31.75 -17.06 10.25
C ASN A 11 31.48 -16.52 8.84
N THR A 12 32.43 -16.81 7.95
CA THR A 12 32.31 -16.69 6.50
C THR A 12 31.11 -17.51 6.03
N PHE A 13 30.02 -16.84 5.68
CA PHE A 13 28.91 -17.47 4.96
C PHE A 13 29.40 -17.73 3.52
N SER A 14 29.80 -18.98 3.30
CA SER A 14 30.10 -19.52 1.98
C SER A 14 28.91 -19.34 1.05
N GLY A 15 29.20 -19.00 -0.20
CA GLY A 15 28.23 -18.56 -1.19
C GLY A 15 27.09 -19.56 -1.42
N SER A 16 25.86 -19.10 -1.18
CA SER A 16 24.70 -19.62 -1.88
C SER A 16 24.66 -18.96 -3.26
N LYS A 17 24.90 -19.78 -4.29
CA LYS A 17 24.83 -19.41 -5.70
C LYS A 17 23.41 -18.92 -6.02
N TYR A 18 23.22 -17.60 -6.14
CA TYR A 18 22.02 -17.06 -6.77
C TYR A 18 22.06 -17.45 -8.25
N ASN A 19 21.20 -18.39 -8.62
CA ASN A 19 21.06 -18.87 -9.98
C ASN A 19 20.40 -17.77 -10.84
N ALA A 20 21.10 -17.31 -11.88
CA ALA A 20 20.67 -16.23 -12.78
C ALA A 20 19.39 -16.56 -13.59
N ASN A 21 18.82 -17.75 -13.42
CA ASN A 21 17.61 -18.22 -14.12
C ASN A 21 16.29 -17.97 -13.35
N GLN A 22 16.28 -17.18 -12.27
CA GLN A 22 15.05 -16.83 -11.52
C GLN A 22 14.52 -15.40 -11.78
N ILE A 23 14.86 -14.81 -12.93
CA ILE A 23 14.23 -13.56 -13.37
C ILE A 23 12.81 -13.90 -13.84
N ARG A 24 11.80 -13.57 -13.03
CA ARG A 24 10.40 -13.69 -13.45
C ARG A 24 10.17 -12.77 -14.66
N PRO A 25 9.47 -13.24 -15.71
CA PRO A 25 9.12 -12.37 -16.82
C PRO A 25 8.24 -11.21 -16.34
N PRO A 26 8.29 -10.05 -17.02
CA PRO A 26 7.45 -8.91 -16.68
C PRO A 26 5.97 -9.31 -16.72
N VAL A 27 5.22 -8.91 -15.69
CA VAL A 27 3.79 -9.16 -15.57
C VAL A 27 3.06 -8.53 -16.76
N GLN A 28 2.45 -9.36 -17.60
CA GLN A 28 1.57 -8.88 -18.67
C GLN A 28 0.23 -8.46 -18.08
N TYR A 29 -0.09 -7.17 -18.18
CA TYR A 29 -1.42 -6.66 -17.88
C TYR A 29 -2.42 -7.15 -18.94
N ALA A 30 -3.58 -7.64 -18.49
CA ALA A 30 -4.68 -7.99 -19.39
C ALA A 30 -5.16 -6.74 -20.14
N LYS A 31 -5.25 -6.82 -21.47
CA LYS A 31 -5.87 -5.77 -22.29
C LYS A 31 -7.34 -5.63 -21.88
N PRO A 32 -7.85 -4.42 -21.61
CA PRO A 32 -9.27 -4.23 -21.35
C PRO A 32 -10.08 -4.73 -22.55
N GLY A 33 -11.11 -5.53 -22.26
CA GLY A 33 -11.98 -6.13 -23.28
C GLY A 33 -12.68 -5.08 -24.15
N PRO A 34 -13.11 -5.45 -25.37
CA PRO A 34 -13.69 -4.50 -26.31
C PRO A 34 -15.03 -3.97 -25.80
N PHE A 35 -15.10 -2.67 -25.52
CA PHE A 35 -16.37 -1.96 -25.37
C PHE A 35 -17.11 -2.01 -26.72
N THR A 36 -18.22 -2.74 -26.77
CA THR A 36 -18.96 -2.99 -28.02
C THR A 36 -19.58 -1.68 -28.54
N LYS A 37 -19.12 -1.25 -29.71
CA LYS A 37 -19.44 -0.02 -30.46
C LYS A 37 -20.94 0.17 -30.81
N SER A 38 -21.79 -0.83 -30.59
CA SER A 38 -23.02 -1.03 -31.37
C SER A 38 -24.32 -0.43 -30.81
N LYS A 39 -24.34 0.13 -29.60
CA LYS A 39 -25.60 0.59 -28.98
C LYS A 39 -25.78 2.11 -28.83
N LEU A 40 -24.73 2.91 -29.02
CA LEU A 40 -24.75 4.36 -28.73
C LEU A 40 -24.66 5.27 -29.97
N LEU A 41 -24.44 4.72 -31.17
CA LEU A 41 -24.14 5.51 -32.38
C LEU A 41 -24.92 5.02 -33.63
N GLN A 42 -26.09 4.38 -33.46
CA GLN A 42 -26.81 3.78 -34.59
C GLN A 42 -27.34 4.80 -35.61
N ASP A 43 -27.55 6.06 -35.21
CA ASP A 43 -28.15 7.09 -36.08
C ASP A 43 -27.16 8.16 -36.57
N CYS A 44 -25.85 7.96 -36.38
CA CYS A 44 -24.84 8.97 -36.70
C CYS A 44 -24.03 8.56 -37.95
N PRO A 45 -23.91 9.41 -38.98
CA PRO A 45 -23.03 9.15 -40.13
C PRO A 45 -21.60 8.85 -39.69
N GLU A 46 -20.92 7.89 -40.35
CA GLU A 46 -19.56 7.48 -39.94
C GLU A 46 -18.54 8.64 -39.99
N ALA A 47 -18.82 9.70 -40.76
CA ALA A 47 -18.06 10.94 -40.78
C ALA A 47 -18.19 11.72 -39.46
N ASP A 48 -19.41 11.88 -38.95
CA ASP A 48 -19.69 12.58 -37.69
C ASP A 48 -19.15 11.79 -36.51
N ILE A 49 -19.23 10.46 -36.54
CA ILE A 49 -18.62 9.58 -35.54
C ILE A 49 -17.10 9.81 -35.48
N ARG A 50 -16.44 10.01 -36.63
CA ARG A 50 -14.99 10.29 -36.67
C ARG A 50 -14.66 11.65 -36.07
N VAL A 51 -15.44 12.69 -36.40
CA VAL A 51 -15.26 14.04 -35.86
C VAL A 51 -15.50 14.04 -34.35
N LEU A 52 -16.56 13.39 -33.88
CA LEU A 52 -16.87 13.28 -32.45
C LEU A 52 -15.77 12.52 -31.70
N LYS A 53 -15.23 11.45 -32.31
CA LYS A 53 -14.11 10.71 -31.75
C LYS A 53 -12.82 11.52 -31.71
N ASP A 54 -12.51 12.27 -32.74
CA ASP A 54 -11.30 13.11 -32.79
C ASP A 54 -11.39 14.27 -31.79
N ALA A 55 -12.56 14.90 -31.69
CA ALA A 55 -12.82 15.94 -30.70
C ALA A 55 -12.78 15.37 -29.27
N ALA A 56 -13.45 14.24 -29.01
CA ALA A 56 -13.39 13.58 -27.71
C ALA A 56 -11.98 13.10 -27.38
N ALA A 57 -11.23 12.57 -28.36
CA ALA A 57 -9.84 12.18 -28.18
C ALA A 57 -8.98 13.39 -27.83
N LYS A 58 -9.17 14.56 -28.43
CA LYS A 58 -8.43 15.78 -28.06
C LYS A 58 -8.76 16.29 -26.65
N VAL A 59 -9.99 16.09 -26.19
CA VAL A 59 -10.42 16.48 -24.83
C VAL A 59 -9.97 15.48 -23.78
N VAL A 60 -10.01 14.18 -24.09
CA VAL A 60 -9.65 13.07 -23.18
C VAL A 60 -8.15 12.79 -23.18
N ALA A 61 -7.51 12.82 -24.35
CA ALA A 61 -6.07 12.72 -24.51
C ALA A 61 -5.45 14.11 -24.36
N GLN A 62 -5.56 14.69 -23.16
CA GLN A 62 -4.45 15.52 -22.72
C GLN A 62 -3.22 14.60 -22.64
N PRO A 63 -2.08 14.94 -23.25
CA PRO A 63 -0.89 14.12 -23.15
C PRO A 63 -0.39 14.23 -21.71
N VAL A 64 -0.85 13.33 -20.84
CA VAL A 64 -0.24 13.13 -19.53
C VAL A 64 1.10 12.45 -19.81
N SER A 65 2.08 13.27 -20.18
CA SER A 65 3.46 12.84 -20.30
C SER A 65 3.84 12.17 -18.99
N ALA A 66 4.47 11.00 -19.07
CA ALA A 66 4.93 10.26 -17.89
C ALA A 66 5.78 11.12 -16.93
N LEU A 67 6.40 12.19 -17.44
CA LEU A 67 7.11 13.22 -16.67
C LEU A 67 6.20 14.04 -15.74
N LEU A 68 4.98 14.36 -16.18
CA LEU A 68 3.99 15.07 -15.35
C LEU A 68 3.41 14.16 -14.27
N GLN A 69 3.27 12.86 -14.57
CA GLN A 69 2.89 11.86 -13.57
C GLN A 69 4.02 11.62 -12.54
N LEU A 70 5.27 11.67 -12.98
CA LEU A 70 6.44 11.63 -12.10
C LEU A 70 6.53 12.87 -11.21
N SER A 71 6.25 14.07 -11.74
CA SER A 71 6.26 15.32 -10.97
C SER A 71 5.10 15.42 -9.99
N LEU A 72 3.94 14.82 -10.30
CA LEU A 72 2.83 14.65 -9.37
C LEU A 72 3.15 13.64 -8.25
N SER A 73 3.85 12.54 -8.58
CA SER A 73 4.30 11.54 -7.60
C SER A 73 5.44 12.02 -6.71
N ALA A 74 6.23 13.01 -7.14
CA ALA A 74 7.37 13.54 -6.39
C ALA A 74 6.96 14.19 -5.05
N ASN A 75 5.69 14.55 -4.90
CA ASN A 75 5.15 15.19 -3.69
C ASN A 75 4.28 14.26 -2.84
N TRP A 76 4.25 12.95 -3.14
CA TRP A 76 3.45 12.02 -2.35
C TRP A 76 4.11 11.77 -1.00
N SER A 77 3.31 11.76 0.05
CA SER A 77 3.79 11.39 1.37
C SER A 77 4.11 9.89 1.40
N HIS A 78 5.07 9.51 2.23
CA HIS A 78 5.42 8.12 2.49
C HIS A 78 5.15 7.78 3.95
N ILE A 79 4.86 6.51 4.21
CA ILE A 79 4.78 5.93 5.55
C ILE A 79 5.99 5.02 5.72
N THR A 80 6.81 5.23 6.75
CA THR A 80 7.93 4.33 7.04
C THR A 80 7.41 2.94 7.40
N THR A 81 8.14 1.91 6.98
CA THR A 81 7.92 0.52 7.41
C THR A 81 8.47 0.26 8.82
N GLY A 82 9.21 1.21 9.39
CA GLY A 82 9.98 1.04 10.62
C GLY A 82 11.32 0.31 10.43
N CYS A 83 11.61 -0.15 9.20
CA CYS A 83 12.84 -0.82 8.82
C CYS A 83 13.60 -0.01 7.76
N VAL A 84 14.79 0.49 8.11
CA VAL A 84 15.60 1.34 7.24
C VAL A 84 15.96 0.64 5.92
N ALA A 85 16.19 -0.67 5.94
CA ALA A 85 16.50 -1.43 4.73
C ALA A 85 15.30 -1.52 3.78
N LEU A 86 14.10 -1.79 4.31
CA LEU A 86 12.88 -1.85 3.51
C LEU A 86 12.50 -0.47 2.97
N ASP A 87 12.61 0.58 3.79
CA ASP A 87 12.34 1.95 3.35
C ASP A 87 13.29 2.38 2.23
N ARG A 88 14.57 1.99 2.30
CA ARG A 88 15.53 2.25 1.20
C ARG A 88 15.12 1.53 -0.08
N CYS A 89 14.69 0.27 0.00
CA CYS A 89 14.19 -0.48 -1.15
C CYS A 89 12.92 0.16 -1.74
N LEU A 90 12.06 0.72 -0.89
CA LEU A 90 10.81 1.39 -1.28
C LEU A 90 10.99 2.89 -1.57
N ARG A 91 12.24 3.40 -1.59
CA ARG A 91 12.57 4.82 -1.83
C ARG A 91 11.90 5.80 -0.86
N GLY A 92 11.85 5.45 0.42
CA GLY A 92 11.32 6.29 1.51
C GLY A 92 10.17 5.67 2.30
N GLY A 93 9.70 4.49 1.90
CA GLY A 93 8.61 3.77 2.55
C GLY A 93 7.38 3.61 1.65
N ILE A 94 6.26 3.20 2.24
CA ILE A 94 5.01 2.94 1.53
C ILE A 94 4.42 4.25 1.04
N VAL A 95 4.23 4.37 -0.27
CA VAL A 95 3.74 5.60 -0.88
C VAL A 95 2.23 5.77 -0.63
N THR A 96 1.83 6.99 -0.27
CA THR A 96 0.41 7.35 -0.14
C THR A 96 -0.23 7.58 -1.52
N ARG A 97 -1.57 7.50 -1.58
CA ARG A 97 -2.37 7.66 -2.82
C ARG A 97 -2.09 6.60 -3.89
N GLY A 98 -1.50 5.47 -3.49
CA GLY A 98 -1.32 4.28 -4.32
C GLY A 98 -1.81 3.03 -3.60
N ILE A 99 -1.87 1.92 -4.33
CA ILE A 99 -2.14 0.60 -3.79
C ILE A 99 -0.79 -0.13 -3.72
N THR A 100 -0.44 -0.65 -2.54
CA THR A 100 0.76 -1.47 -2.35
C THR A 100 0.34 -2.89 -1.97
N GLU A 101 0.74 -3.86 -2.77
CA GLU A 101 0.45 -5.27 -2.53
C GLU A 101 1.64 -5.93 -1.83
N ILE A 102 1.40 -6.64 -0.73
CA ILE A 102 2.41 -7.40 0.02
C ILE A 102 2.13 -8.90 -0.17
N CYS A 103 2.87 -9.54 -1.06
CA CYS A 103 2.70 -10.96 -1.39
C CYS A 103 3.77 -11.84 -0.72
N GLY A 104 3.43 -13.09 -0.41
CA GLY A 104 4.39 -14.09 0.10
C GLY A 104 3.71 -15.28 0.77
N ALA A 105 4.47 -16.33 1.07
CA ALA A 105 3.97 -17.53 1.75
C ALA A 105 3.39 -17.23 3.15
N SER A 106 2.63 -18.17 3.72
CA SER A 106 2.18 -18.03 5.12
C SER A 106 3.39 -17.96 6.07
N GLY A 107 3.28 -17.20 7.15
CA GLY A 107 4.36 -17.07 8.15
C GLY A 107 5.52 -16.14 7.80
N VAL A 108 5.60 -15.57 6.58
CA VAL A 108 6.72 -14.66 6.19
C VAL A 108 6.62 -13.25 6.79
N GLY A 109 5.61 -12.98 7.63
CA GLY A 109 5.47 -11.70 8.33
C GLY A 109 4.59 -10.65 7.66
N LYS A 110 3.75 -11.01 6.67
CA LYS A 110 2.82 -10.07 6.01
C LYS A 110 1.92 -9.33 7.01
N THR A 111 1.19 -10.08 7.84
CA THR A 111 0.32 -9.52 8.88
C THR A 111 1.11 -8.69 9.88
N GLN A 112 2.32 -9.13 10.23
CA GLN A 112 3.20 -8.39 11.15
C GLN A 112 3.61 -7.03 10.59
N LEU A 113 3.89 -6.96 9.29
CA LEU A 113 4.18 -5.70 8.59
C LEU A 113 2.94 -4.79 8.55
N LEU A 114 1.75 -5.32 8.29
CA LEU A 114 0.50 -4.54 8.30
C LEU A 114 0.19 -3.95 9.69
N LEU A 115 0.39 -4.73 10.77
CA LEU A 115 0.25 -4.23 12.14
C LEU A 115 1.27 -3.13 12.47
N GLN A 116 2.51 -3.30 12.02
CA GLN A 116 3.56 -2.29 12.18
C GLN A 116 3.19 -0.98 11.46
N LEU A 117 2.72 -1.07 10.22
CA LEU A 117 2.26 0.08 9.44
C LEU A 117 1.07 0.77 10.13
N SER A 118 0.13 0.00 10.67
CA SER A 118 -1.05 0.48 11.41
C SER A 118 -0.70 1.35 12.63
N LEU A 119 0.43 1.07 13.28
CA LEU A 119 0.96 1.91 14.36
C LEU A 119 1.76 3.10 13.82
N THR A 120 2.53 2.88 12.76
CA THR A 120 3.44 3.88 12.20
C THR A 120 2.71 5.04 11.54
N VAL A 121 1.59 4.80 10.86
CA VAL A 121 0.78 5.87 10.24
C VAL A 121 0.25 6.90 11.25
N GLN A 122 0.11 6.49 12.52
CA GLN A 122 -0.37 7.35 13.60
C GLN A 122 0.73 8.30 14.12
N LEU A 123 2.00 7.98 13.89
CA LEU A 123 3.12 8.84 14.24
C LEU A 123 3.06 10.17 13.46
N PRO A 124 3.65 11.25 13.99
CA PRO A 124 3.74 12.50 13.27
C PRO A 124 4.72 12.40 12.10
N ARG A 125 4.70 13.38 11.19
CA ARG A 125 5.45 13.29 9.92
C ARG A 125 6.96 13.28 10.12
N GLU A 126 7.44 13.93 11.17
CA GLU A 126 8.86 13.98 11.52
C GLU A 126 9.41 12.60 11.88
N LEU A 127 8.52 11.68 12.30
CA LEU A 127 8.84 10.29 12.63
C LEU A 127 8.42 9.30 11.53
N GLY A 128 8.08 9.80 10.33
CA GLY A 128 7.72 8.98 9.17
C GLY A 128 6.27 8.47 9.15
N GLY A 129 5.40 8.99 10.01
CA GLY A 129 3.96 8.72 9.98
C GLY A 129 3.16 9.83 9.31
N LEU A 130 1.83 9.81 9.46
CA LEU A 130 0.92 10.81 8.89
C LEU A 130 0.04 11.52 9.93
N GLY A 131 0.10 11.12 11.20
CA GLY A 131 -0.77 11.60 12.27
C GLY A 131 -2.24 11.23 12.03
N LYS A 132 -2.51 10.04 11.47
CA LYS A 132 -3.85 9.64 11.01
C LYS A 132 -4.22 8.25 11.47
N ALA A 133 -5.54 7.99 11.46
CA ALA A 133 -6.10 6.69 11.75
C ALA A 133 -5.95 5.72 10.56
N VAL A 134 -6.10 4.44 10.86
CA VAL A 134 -6.07 3.33 9.90
C VAL A 134 -7.35 2.51 10.01
N ALA A 135 -7.83 2.04 8.86
CA ALA A 135 -8.80 0.95 8.80
C ALA A 135 -8.07 -0.35 8.46
N PHE A 136 -8.36 -1.42 9.18
CA PHE A 136 -7.77 -2.74 9.00
C PHE A 136 -8.89 -3.74 8.68
N ILE A 137 -8.83 -4.34 7.50
CA ILE A 137 -9.84 -5.28 7.01
C ILE A 137 -9.28 -6.69 7.17
N CYS A 138 -9.98 -7.52 7.93
CA CYS A 138 -9.63 -8.93 8.12
C CYS A 138 -10.54 -9.82 7.27
N THR A 139 -9.98 -10.58 6.35
CA THR A 139 -10.75 -11.47 5.46
C THR A 139 -10.75 -12.94 5.88
N GLU A 140 -9.68 -13.40 6.52
CA GLU A 140 -9.48 -14.82 6.83
C GLU A 140 -9.58 -15.11 8.34
N ASP A 141 -8.82 -14.36 9.13
CA ASP A 141 -8.62 -14.63 10.56
C ASP A 141 -9.17 -13.54 11.48
N THR A 142 -9.27 -13.87 12.76
CA THR A 142 -9.51 -12.88 13.81
C THR A 142 -8.38 -11.87 13.87
N PHE A 143 -8.72 -10.61 14.11
CA PHE A 143 -7.73 -9.55 14.19
C PHE A 143 -6.74 -9.82 15.33
N PRO A 144 -5.42 -9.77 15.11
CA PRO A 144 -4.40 -10.13 16.10
C PRO A 144 -4.18 -9.02 17.15
N SER A 145 -5.22 -8.67 17.91
CA SER A 145 -5.26 -7.59 18.89
C SER A 145 -4.18 -7.73 19.99
N LYS A 146 -3.95 -8.94 20.49
CA LYS A 146 -2.88 -9.21 21.47
C LYS A 146 -1.51 -8.82 20.92
N ARG A 147 -1.26 -9.15 19.64
CA ARG A 147 0.02 -8.83 19.00
C ARG A 147 0.15 -7.33 18.75
N LEU A 148 -0.93 -6.69 18.30
CA LEU A 148 -0.98 -5.23 18.14
C LEU A 148 -0.67 -4.52 19.47
N PHE A 149 -1.25 -4.95 20.58
CA PHE A 149 -1.01 -4.35 21.90
C PHE A 149 0.46 -4.47 22.32
N GLN A 150 1.10 -5.62 22.10
CA GLN A 150 2.53 -5.80 22.35
C GLN A 150 3.37 -4.81 21.54
N LEU A 151 3.04 -4.64 20.25
CA LEU A 151 3.74 -3.69 19.39
C LEU A 151 3.52 -2.24 19.84
N ALA A 152 2.30 -1.87 20.24
CA ALA A 152 2.02 -0.55 20.78
C ALA A 152 2.84 -0.23 22.02
N LYS A 153 3.03 -1.18 22.94
CA LYS A 153 3.93 -1.01 24.09
C LYS A 153 5.39 -0.77 23.70
N VAL A 154 5.85 -1.37 22.61
CA VAL A 154 7.19 -1.08 22.06
C VAL A 154 7.23 0.35 21.50
N PHE A 155 6.19 0.79 20.79
CA PHE A 155 6.10 2.16 20.27
C PHE A 155 6.03 3.22 21.37
N GLU A 156 5.24 3.01 22.42
CA GLU A 156 5.18 3.89 23.59
C GLU A 156 6.58 4.06 24.23
N LYS A 157 7.33 2.96 24.36
CA LYS A 157 8.70 3.01 24.89
C LYS A 157 9.70 3.68 23.93
N ARG A 158 9.52 3.48 22.63
CA ARG A 158 10.40 4.04 21.59
C ARG A 158 10.19 5.53 21.38
N PHE A 159 8.95 6.01 21.58
CA PHE A 159 8.54 7.40 21.37
C PHE A 159 7.82 7.95 22.61
N PRO A 160 8.53 8.12 23.75
CA PRO A 160 7.92 8.52 25.01
C PRO A 160 7.28 9.92 24.97
N ASP A 161 7.77 10.80 24.11
CA ASP A 161 7.26 12.17 23.97
C ASP A 161 5.92 12.24 23.21
N GLN A 162 5.55 11.16 22.52
CA GLN A 162 4.36 11.10 21.68
C GLN A 162 3.16 10.58 22.49
N LYS A 163 2.25 11.47 22.87
CA LYS A 163 0.99 11.14 23.56
C LYS A 163 -0.07 10.61 22.58
N ILE A 164 0.22 9.49 21.93
CA ILE A 164 -0.66 8.86 20.93
C ILE A 164 -1.37 7.66 21.55
N ASN A 165 -2.70 7.62 21.45
CA ASN A 165 -3.46 6.41 21.75
C ASN A 165 -3.40 5.46 20.54
N TYR A 166 -2.37 4.62 20.50
CA TYR A 166 -2.12 3.70 19.39
C TYR A 166 -3.25 2.70 19.13
N MET A 167 -4.02 2.33 20.16
CA MET A 167 -5.15 1.39 20.02
C MET A 167 -6.44 2.09 19.58
N GLY A 168 -6.60 3.37 19.93
CA GLY A 168 -7.83 4.12 19.67
C GLY A 168 -8.03 4.58 18.22
N ASN A 169 -6.98 4.57 17.39
CA ASN A 169 -7.06 5.04 16.00
C ASN A 169 -6.98 3.91 14.96
N ILE A 170 -7.29 2.68 15.36
CA ILE A 170 -7.32 1.51 14.49
C ILE A 170 -8.76 0.99 14.44
N TYR A 171 -9.36 1.06 13.26
CA TYR A 171 -10.74 0.64 13.01
C TYR A 171 -10.67 -0.71 12.33
N ILE A 172 -11.33 -1.72 12.90
CA ILE A 172 -11.21 -3.10 12.45
C ILE A 172 -12.54 -3.51 11.85
N GLU A 173 -12.50 -3.98 10.61
CA GLU A 173 -13.66 -4.55 9.93
C GLU A 173 -13.37 -6.00 9.55
N HIS A 174 -14.32 -6.88 9.78
CA HIS A 174 -14.22 -8.29 9.43
C HIS A 174 -15.08 -8.58 8.20
N VAL A 175 -14.44 -9.04 7.13
CA VAL A 175 -15.10 -9.40 5.86
C VAL A 175 -14.90 -10.89 5.63
N LEU A 176 -15.78 -11.69 6.22
CA LEU A 176 -15.82 -13.13 5.94
C LEU A 176 -16.30 -13.35 4.50
N GLU A 177 -15.57 -14.17 3.73
CA GLU A 177 -15.86 -14.34 2.31
C GLU A 177 -17.24 -14.97 2.04
N ALA A 178 -17.94 -14.34 1.09
CA ALA A 178 -18.96 -14.86 0.16
C ALA A 178 -20.28 -15.46 0.69
N VAL A 179 -21.21 -14.58 1.07
CA VAL A 179 -22.54 -14.61 0.42
C VAL A 179 -22.55 -13.41 -0.51
N SER A 180 -22.88 -13.61 -1.79
CA SER A 180 -22.78 -12.66 -2.92
C SER A 180 -23.41 -11.26 -2.74
N ASN A 181 -23.96 -10.95 -1.56
CA ASN A 181 -24.59 -9.69 -1.19
C ASN A 181 -23.70 -8.77 -0.33
N ASN A 182 -22.53 -9.23 0.15
CA ASN A 182 -21.73 -8.47 1.13
C ASN A 182 -20.66 -7.54 0.53
N LEU A 183 -20.37 -7.63 -0.77
CA LEU A 183 -19.41 -6.74 -1.43
C LEU A 183 -19.89 -5.28 -1.39
N TRP A 184 -21.20 -5.06 -1.50
CA TRP A 184 -21.82 -3.75 -1.37
C TRP A 184 -21.67 -3.18 0.04
N ILE A 185 -21.74 -4.01 1.08
CA ILE A 185 -21.52 -3.59 2.48
C ILE A 185 -20.08 -3.14 2.68
N VAL A 186 -19.11 -3.85 2.11
CA VAL A 186 -17.71 -3.44 2.18
C VAL A 186 -17.50 -2.15 1.40
N ILE A 187 -18.02 -2.03 0.18
CA ILE A 187 -17.86 -0.82 -0.63
C ILE A 187 -18.58 0.38 0.01
N PHE A 188 -19.81 0.22 0.50
CA PHE A 188 -20.55 1.30 1.18
C PHE A 188 -19.95 1.64 2.55
N GLY A 189 -19.51 0.63 3.31
CA GLY A 189 -18.84 0.80 4.61
C GLY A 189 -17.51 1.52 4.43
N LEU A 190 -16.71 1.11 3.43
CA LEU A 190 -15.46 1.78 3.08
C LEU A 190 -15.71 3.19 2.54
N TYR A 191 -16.74 3.37 1.70
CA TYR A 191 -17.14 4.68 1.23
C TYR A 191 -17.52 5.60 2.40
N PHE A 192 -18.35 5.13 3.34
CA PHE A 192 -18.73 5.87 4.52
C PHE A 192 -17.52 6.18 5.44
N LEU A 193 -16.63 5.20 5.66
CA LEU A 193 -15.39 5.39 6.41
C LEU A 193 -14.46 6.42 5.74
N ILE A 194 -14.30 6.36 4.42
CA ILE A 194 -13.51 7.33 3.64
C ILE A 194 -14.13 8.74 3.75
N GLN A 195 -15.46 8.86 3.74
CA GLN A 195 -16.15 10.15 3.91
C GLN A 195 -15.95 10.77 5.29
N LEU A 196 -15.60 9.99 6.32
CA LEU A 196 -15.31 10.50 7.67
C LEU A 196 -13.94 11.24 7.79
N LYS A 197 -13.21 11.46 6.68
CA LYS A 197 -11.99 12.30 6.55
C LYS A 197 -10.81 11.99 7.50
N LYS A 198 -10.88 10.96 8.34
CA LYS A 198 -9.86 10.67 9.37
C LYS A 198 -8.81 9.62 8.98
N PHE A 199 -9.03 8.87 7.90
CA PHE A 199 -8.15 7.78 7.47
C PHE A 199 -7.17 8.20 6.39
N ARG A 200 -5.95 7.68 6.45
CA ARG A 200 -4.97 7.77 5.36
C ARG A 200 -4.33 6.44 4.96
N MET A 201 -4.76 5.35 5.59
CA MET A 201 -4.32 4.01 5.26
C MET A 201 -5.47 3.04 5.49
N ILE A 202 -5.62 2.12 4.54
CA ILE A 202 -6.52 0.97 4.60
C ILE A 202 -5.62 -0.24 4.39
N CYS A 203 -5.63 -1.16 5.35
CA CYS A 203 -4.88 -2.41 5.33
C CYS A 203 -5.83 -3.57 5.06
#